data_AF-A0A8T4HDU9-F1
#
_entry.id   AF-A0A8T4HDU9-F1
#
_cell.length_a   1.000
_cell.length_b   1.000
_cell.length_c   1.000
_cell.angle_alpha   90.00
_cell.angle_beta   90.00
_cell.angle_gamma   90.00
#
_symmetry.space_group_name_H-M   'P 1'
#
loop_
_entity.id
_entity.type
_entity.pdbx_description
1 polymer ?
#
loop_
_entity_poly.entity_id
_entity_poly.type
_entity_poly.pdbx_seq_one_letter_code
_entity_poly.pdbx_strand_id
1 'polypeptide(L)'
;MIHKNINNLTSLWLTAAKPFHAFMEIKTFNRVAINFSDWPNRLWEEPQIAISDGAAIKEVLLNSATELLFSKWISLENDEHSLADKLGLTLKSTQIGMSLSLQEYTNNTQTSKLSFMKIVSVEHATLWENIFKQCFNYSA
;
A
#
# COMPACT_ATOMS: atom_id res chain seq x y z
N MET A 1 4.20 13.77 -10.03
CA MET A 1 5.15 12.93 -9.27
C MET A 1 4.43 12.19 -8.14
N ILE A 2 3.73 12.89 -7.25
CA ILE A 2 2.89 12.29 -6.17
C ILE A 2 1.92 11.22 -6.69
N HIS A 3 1.16 11.53 -7.75
CA HIS A 3 0.24 10.57 -8.37
C HIS A 3 0.89 9.27 -8.82
N LYS A 4 2.16 9.27 -9.29
CA LYS A 4 2.81 8.05 -9.74
C LYS A 4 3.13 7.11 -8.57
N ASN A 5 3.54 7.66 -7.42
CA ASN A 5 3.78 6.88 -6.22
C ASN A 5 2.48 6.27 -5.67
N ILE A 6 1.42 7.09 -5.60
CA ILE A 6 0.10 6.63 -5.17
C ILE A 6 -0.40 5.53 -6.11
N ASN A 7 -0.35 5.75 -7.43
CA ASN A 7 -0.80 4.77 -8.41
C ASN A 7 0.01 3.48 -8.36
N ASN A 8 1.34 3.55 -8.18
CA ASN A 8 2.17 2.35 -8.05
C ASN A 8 1.76 1.54 -6.81
N LEU A 9 1.56 2.23 -5.69
CA LEU A 9 1.20 1.61 -4.42
C LEU A 9 -0.21 0.98 -4.48
N THR A 10 -1.21 1.71 -4.99
CA THR A 10 -2.57 1.18 -5.15
C THR A 10 -2.62 0.06 -6.20
N SER A 11 -1.87 0.16 -7.30
CA SER A 11 -1.76 -0.91 -8.30
C SER A 11 -1.18 -2.20 -7.71
N LEU A 12 -0.21 -2.09 -6.80
CA LEU A 12 0.33 -3.25 -6.08
C LEU A 12 -0.74 -3.92 -5.21
N TRP A 13 -1.51 -3.13 -4.46
CA TRP A 13 -2.62 -3.64 -3.65
C TRP A 13 -3.68 -4.32 -4.50
N LEU A 14 -4.07 -3.71 -5.62
CA LEU A 14 -5.04 -4.27 -6.56
C LEU A 14 -4.53 -5.56 -7.21
N THR A 15 -3.24 -5.61 -7.57
CA THR A 15 -2.62 -6.81 -8.17
C THR A 15 -2.70 -7.99 -7.22
N ALA A 16 -2.42 -7.77 -5.93
CA ALA A 16 -2.52 -8.81 -4.91
C ALA A 16 -3.95 -9.22 -4.58
N ALA A 17 -4.91 -8.29 -4.66
CA ALA A 17 -6.32 -8.55 -4.42
C ALA A 17 -6.99 -9.33 -5.57
N LYS A 18 -6.47 -9.19 -6.80
CA LYS A 18 -7.09 -9.67 -8.02
C LYS A 18 -7.42 -11.18 -8.02
N PRO A 19 -6.53 -12.10 -7.61
CA PRO A 19 -6.82 -13.54 -7.60
C PRO A 19 -7.98 -13.92 -6.67
N PHE A 20 -8.28 -13.08 -5.69
CA PHE A 20 -9.27 -13.34 -4.64
C PHE A 20 -10.58 -12.57 -4.84
N HIS A 21 -10.70 -11.80 -5.94
CA HIS A 21 -11.83 -10.91 -6.18
C HIS A 21 -12.16 -9.99 -4.98
N ALA A 22 -11.11 -9.58 -4.26
CA ALA A 22 -11.23 -8.92 -2.96
C ALA A 22 -11.40 -7.40 -3.03
N PHE A 23 -11.39 -6.82 -4.24
CA PHE A 23 -11.50 -5.38 -4.45
C PHE A 23 -12.97 -4.93 -4.59
N MET A 24 -13.30 -3.81 -3.97
CA MET A 24 -14.61 -3.16 -4.05
C MET A 24 -14.45 -1.64 -4.05
N GLU A 25 -15.15 -0.97 -4.96
CA GLU A 25 -15.28 0.49 -4.99
C GLU A 25 -16.54 0.91 -4.19
N ILE A 26 -16.38 1.83 -3.25
CA ILE A 26 -17.43 2.28 -2.32
C ILE A 26 -17.52 3.80 -2.38
N LYS A 27 -18.31 4.32 -3.33
CA LYS A 27 -18.59 5.75 -3.52
C LYS A 27 -17.32 6.63 -3.57
N THR A 28 -16.83 7.07 -2.40
CA THR A 28 -15.70 7.99 -2.23
C THR A 28 -14.38 7.31 -1.87
N PHE A 29 -14.40 6.00 -1.61
CA PHE A 29 -13.20 5.23 -1.27
C PHE A 29 -13.23 3.82 -1.85
N ASN A 30 -12.07 3.22 -1.89
CA ASN A 30 -11.80 1.87 -2.34
C ASN A 30 -11.54 0.96 -1.16
N ARG A 31 -11.80 -0.35 -1.34
CA ARG A 31 -11.58 -1.38 -0.34
C ARG A 31 -10.93 -2.61 -0.95
N VAL A 32 -9.96 -3.18 -0.23
CA VAL A 32 -9.51 -4.56 -0.41
C VAL A 32 -9.63 -5.28 0.93
N ALA A 33 -10.22 -6.48 0.92
CA ALA A 33 -10.32 -7.36 2.09
C ALA A 33 -10.15 -8.84 1.72
N ILE A 34 -9.11 -9.47 2.26
CA ILE A 34 -8.76 -10.89 2.09
C ILE A 34 -8.73 -11.51 3.49
N ASN A 35 -9.67 -12.39 3.79
CA ASN A 35 -9.92 -12.85 5.16
C ASN A 35 -8.80 -13.74 5.76
N PHE A 36 -7.93 -14.29 4.92
CA PHE A 36 -6.85 -15.21 5.32
C PHE A 36 -5.45 -14.62 5.13
N SER A 37 -5.34 -13.31 4.93
CA SER A 37 -4.06 -12.61 4.74
C SER A 37 -4.09 -11.30 5.51
N ASP A 38 -2.98 -10.90 6.13
CA ASP A 38 -2.85 -9.59 6.76
C ASP A 38 -2.64 -8.45 5.76
N TRP A 39 -2.32 -8.79 4.51
CA TRP A 39 -2.00 -7.84 3.45
C TRP A 39 -2.76 -8.17 2.14
N PRO A 40 -3.23 -7.17 1.38
CA PRO A 40 -3.10 -5.73 1.59
C PRO A 40 -4.31 -5.08 2.27
N ASN A 41 -5.09 -5.80 3.09
CA ASN A 41 -6.35 -5.35 3.70
C ASN A 41 -6.42 -3.87 4.12
N ARG A 42 -7.14 -3.06 3.35
CA ARG A 42 -7.20 -1.62 3.55
C ARG A 42 -8.32 -0.91 2.80
N LEU A 43 -8.55 0.32 3.22
CA LEU A 43 -9.37 1.35 2.59
C LEU A 43 -8.47 2.49 2.11
N TRP A 44 -8.78 3.14 0.99
CA TRP A 44 -8.12 4.37 0.55
C TRP A 44 -9.04 5.22 -0.32
N GLU A 45 -8.85 6.54 -0.33
CA GLU A 45 -9.51 7.42 -1.28
C GLU A 45 -8.65 7.60 -2.53
N GLU A 46 -9.28 7.89 -3.67
CA GLU A 46 -8.56 8.41 -4.82
C GLU A 46 -8.16 9.88 -4.56
N PRO A 47 -6.94 10.32 -4.95
CA PRO A 47 -6.47 11.69 -4.70
C PRO A 47 -7.37 12.80 -5.25
N GLN A 48 -8.21 12.47 -6.24
CA GLN A 48 -9.11 13.40 -6.93
C GLN A 48 -10.50 13.48 -6.28
N ILE A 49 -10.80 12.60 -5.34
CA ILE A 49 -12.09 12.57 -4.65
C ILE A 49 -12.00 13.49 -3.42
N ALA A 50 -13.01 14.35 -3.25
CA ALA A 50 -13.13 15.22 -2.09
C ALA A 50 -13.18 14.41 -0.79
N ILE A 51 -12.83 15.05 0.33
CA ILE A 51 -12.70 14.43 1.66
C ILE A 51 -13.90 13.52 1.94
N SER A 52 -13.61 12.23 2.13
CA SER A 52 -14.57 11.19 2.46
C SER A 52 -15.21 11.47 3.83
N ASP A 53 -16.49 11.12 3.98
CA ASP A 53 -17.17 11.14 5.27
C ASP A 53 -16.46 10.16 6.23
N GLY A 54 -15.82 10.70 7.27
CA GLY A 54 -15.13 9.90 8.29
C GLY A 54 -16.06 8.90 8.98
N ALA A 55 -17.36 9.17 9.05
CA ALA A 55 -18.34 8.24 9.59
C ALA A 55 -18.47 6.98 8.72
N ALA A 56 -18.53 7.14 7.39
CA ALA A 56 -18.62 6.01 6.46
C ALA A 56 -17.35 5.14 6.49
N ILE A 57 -16.17 5.75 6.61
CA ILE A 57 -14.91 5.01 6.77
C ILE A 57 -14.94 4.19 8.06
N LYS A 58 -15.30 4.81 9.19
CA LYS A 58 -15.41 4.11 10.48
C LYS A 58 -16.40 2.96 10.43
N GLU A 59 -17.56 3.15 9.81
CA GLU A 59 -18.57 2.11 9.67
C GLU A 59 -18.01 0.88 8.96
N VAL A 60 -17.28 1.07 7.86
CA VAL A 60 -16.65 -0.05 7.15
C VAL A 60 -15.54 -0.70 7.96
N LEU A 61 -14.72 0.07 8.67
CA LEU A 61 -13.67 -0.46 9.54
C LEU A 61 -14.25 -1.32 10.68
N LEU A 62 -15.32 -0.85 11.33
CA LEU A 62 -15.95 -1.53 12.48
C LEU A 62 -16.74 -2.78 12.07
N ASN A 63 -17.36 -2.78 10.89
CA ASN A 63 -18.20 -3.89 10.41
C ASN A 63 -17.42 -4.95 9.60
N SER A 64 -16.12 -4.75 9.38
CA SER A 64 -15.31 -5.72 8.64
C SER A 64 -14.94 -6.92 9.52
N ALA A 65 -15.16 -8.13 9.00
CA ALA A 65 -14.70 -9.37 9.64
C ALA A 65 -13.15 -9.51 9.64
N THR A 66 -12.47 -8.68 8.85
CA THR A 66 -11.03 -8.69 8.64
C THR A 66 -10.46 -7.35 9.06
N GLU A 67 -9.32 -7.32 9.75
CA GLU A 67 -8.67 -6.07 10.14
C GLU A 67 -8.35 -5.24 8.89
N LEU A 68 -8.88 -4.02 8.83
CA LEU A 68 -8.66 -3.07 7.75
C LEU A 68 -7.90 -1.85 8.28
N LEU A 69 -7.02 -1.31 7.46
CA LEU A 69 -6.38 -0.02 7.70
C LEU A 69 -6.90 1.04 6.73
N PHE A 70 -7.02 2.29 7.16
CA PHE A 70 -7.32 3.40 6.25
C PHE A 70 -6.02 4.09 5.83
N SER A 71 -5.83 4.25 4.51
CA SER A 71 -4.70 4.97 3.93
C SER A 71 -5.18 6.34 3.41
N LYS A 72 -4.58 7.41 3.93
CA LYS A 72 -4.89 8.80 3.58
C LYS A 72 -3.65 9.47 2.98
N TRP A 73 -3.83 10.15 1.85
CA TRP A 73 -2.76 10.91 1.20
C TRP A 73 -2.73 12.33 1.75
N ILE A 74 -1.58 12.74 2.31
CA ILE A 74 -1.39 14.08 2.88
C ILE A 74 -0.10 14.71 2.37
N SER A 75 -0.05 16.05 2.40
CA SER A 75 1.21 16.79 2.22
C SER A 75 2.10 16.61 3.45
N LEU A 76 3.41 16.72 3.29
CA LEU A 76 4.39 16.65 4.38
C LEU A 76 4.22 17.78 5.41
N GLU A 77 3.54 18.87 5.03
CA GLU A 77 3.25 20.00 5.89
C GLU A 77 2.06 19.76 6.82
N ASN A 78 1.26 18.72 6.56
CA ASN A 78 0.07 18.41 7.34
C ASN A 78 0.43 17.49 8.51
N ASP A 79 -0.10 17.79 9.69
CA ASP A 79 -0.02 16.93 10.86
C ASP A 79 -0.89 15.68 10.71
N GLU A 80 -0.25 14.52 10.56
CA GLU A 80 -0.92 13.23 10.43
C GLU A 80 -1.69 12.81 11.68
N HIS A 81 -1.26 13.22 12.88
CA HIS A 81 -1.93 12.90 14.13
C HIS A 81 -3.23 13.68 14.24
N SER A 82 -3.21 14.99 13.98
CA SER A 82 -4.41 15.81 13.97
C SER A 82 -5.46 15.31 12.98
N LEU A 83 -5.04 14.80 11.82
CA LEU A 83 -5.95 14.24 10.83
C LEU A 83 -6.56 12.91 11.30
N ALA A 84 -5.74 12.02 11.87
CA ALA A 84 -6.23 10.78 12.45
C ALA A 84 -7.27 11.05 13.56
N ASP A 85 -6.99 11.98 14.46
CA ASP A 85 -7.89 12.35 15.56
C ASP A 85 -9.22 12.93 15.05
N LYS A 86 -9.19 13.81 14.04
CA LYS A 86 -10.42 14.35 13.39
C LYS A 86 -11.26 13.25 12.77
N LEU A 87 -10.62 12.22 12.23
CA LEU A 87 -11.28 11.03 11.71
C LEU A 87 -11.60 10.02 12.80
N GLY A 88 -11.30 10.29 14.08
CA GLY A 88 -11.39 9.38 15.22
C GLY A 88 -10.74 8.02 14.95
N LEU A 89 -9.57 8.04 14.33
CA LEU A 89 -8.70 6.90 14.07
C LEU A 89 -7.38 7.11 14.82
N THR A 90 -6.59 6.06 14.96
CA THR A 90 -5.22 6.14 15.50
C THR A 90 -4.22 5.94 14.37
N LEU A 91 -3.19 6.79 14.32
CA LEU A 91 -2.10 6.65 13.37
C LEU A 91 -1.34 5.33 13.62
N LYS A 92 -1.29 4.45 12.61
CA LYS A 92 -0.50 3.20 12.66
C LYS A 92 0.91 3.39 12.11
N SER A 93 1.05 4.09 10.99
CA SER A 93 2.34 4.40 10.37
C SER A 93 2.20 5.48 9.30
N THR A 94 3.33 6.12 8.99
CA THR A 94 3.47 7.12 7.91
C THR A 94 4.42 6.57 6.84
N GLN A 95 4.05 6.73 5.56
CA GLN A 95 4.88 6.33 4.42
C GLN A 95 5.22 7.55 3.59
N ILE A 96 6.51 7.88 3.51
CA ILE A 96 6.99 9.03 2.75
C ILE A 96 7.16 8.65 1.28
N GLY A 97 6.45 9.35 0.39
CA GLY A 97 6.61 9.19 -1.04
C GLY A 97 7.97 9.71 -1.50
N MET A 98 8.80 8.83 -2.07
CA MET A 98 10.11 9.20 -2.61
C MET A 98 10.04 9.32 -4.14
N SER A 99 10.88 10.17 -4.72
CA SER A 99 11.05 10.26 -6.17
C SER A 99 12.46 10.73 -6.48
N LEU A 100 13.05 10.14 -7.52
CA LEU A 100 14.35 10.50 -8.05
C LEU A 100 14.23 10.69 -9.56
N SER A 101 14.71 11.82 -10.08
CA SER A 101 14.80 12.01 -11.52
C SER A 101 15.92 11.14 -12.09
N LEU A 102 15.60 10.29 -13.07
CA LEU A 102 16.63 9.50 -13.76
C LEU A 102 17.59 10.36 -14.58
N GLN A 103 17.22 11.60 -14.93
CA GLN A 103 18.11 12.54 -15.61
C GLN A 103 19.19 13.09 -14.67
N GLU A 104 18.88 13.19 -13.38
CA GLU A 104 19.77 13.68 -12.33
C GLU A 104 20.58 12.54 -11.70
N TYR A 105 20.22 11.29 -12.01
CA TYR A 105 20.90 10.12 -11.52
C TYR A 105 22.23 9.92 -12.25
N THR A 106 23.32 10.22 -11.56
CA THR A 106 24.66 9.85 -12.02
C THR A 106 24.92 8.39 -11.64
N ASN A 107 25.15 7.55 -12.65
CA ASN A 107 25.61 6.19 -12.47
C ASN A 107 27.01 6.21 -11.85
N ASN A 108 27.10 6.21 -10.53
CA ASN A 108 28.32 5.83 -9.83
C ASN A 108 28.47 4.31 -9.99
N THR A 109 29.06 3.88 -11.10
CA THR A 109 29.38 2.48 -11.39
C THR A 109 30.51 1.99 -10.49
N GLN A 110 30.24 1.87 -9.19
CA GLN A 110 30.93 0.86 -8.41
C GLN A 110 30.54 -0.49 -8.99
N THR A 111 31.53 -1.26 -9.40
CA THR A 111 31.39 -2.65 -9.85
C THR A 111 30.86 -3.51 -8.70
N SER A 112 29.55 -3.48 -8.50
CA SER A 112 28.90 -4.38 -7.56
C SER A 112 29.04 -5.81 -8.08
N LYS A 113 29.46 -6.75 -7.23
CA LYS A 113 29.50 -8.20 -7.54
C LYS A 113 28.09 -8.82 -7.59
N LEU A 114 27.05 -7.99 -7.70
CA LEU A 114 25.66 -8.40 -7.65
C LEU A 114 25.18 -8.70 -9.07
N SER A 115 24.55 -9.85 -9.23
CA SER A 115 23.80 -10.18 -10.44
C SER A 115 22.32 -9.94 -10.17
N PHE A 116 21.66 -9.27 -11.12
CA PHE A 116 20.22 -9.04 -11.06
C PHE A 116 19.54 -10.00 -12.03
N MET A 117 18.51 -10.70 -11.55
CA MET A 117 17.74 -11.65 -12.34
C MET A 117 16.26 -11.28 -12.30
N LYS A 118 15.62 -11.30 -13.46
CA LYS A 118 14.16 -11.16 -13.55
C LYS A 118 13.50 -12.49 -13.18
N ILE A 119 12.50 -12.45 -12.30
CA ILE A 119 11.68 -13.61 -11.95
C ILE A 119 10.76 -13.91 -13.14
N VAL A 120 10.94 -15.08 -13.76
CA VAL A 120 10.19 -15.53 -14.95
C VAL A 120 9.70 -16.98 -14.85
N SER A 121 9.97 -17.67 -13.75
CA SER A 121 9.56 -19.05 -13.53
C SER A 121 8.98 -19.23 -12.12
N VAL A 122 8.24 -20.32 -11.93
CA VAL A 122 7.63 -20.66 -10.64
C VAL A 122 8.71 -20.91 -9.60
N GLU A 123 9.82 -21.56 -9.96
CA GLU A 123 10.92 -21.86 -9.06
C GLU A 123 11.56 -20.57 -8.52
N HIS A 124 11.77 -19.58 -9.38
CA HIS A 124 12.27 -18.27 -8.96
C HIS A 124 11.28 -17.54 -8.05
N ALA A 125 9.98 -17.65 -8.32
CA ALA A 125 8.94 -17.06 -7.49
C ALA A 125 8.90 -17.71 -6.10
N THR A 126 8.99 -19.03 -6.01
CA THR A 126 9.06 -19.77 -4.73
C THR A 126 10.30 -19.40 -3.93
N LEU A 127 11.46 -19.27 -4.57
CA LEU A 127 12.67 -18.81 -3.89
C LEU A 127 12.50 -17.39 -3.33
N TRP A 128 11.94 -16.49 -4.14
CA TRP A 128 11.68 -15.12 -3.73
C TRP A 128 10.67 -15.05 -2.57
N GLU A 129 9.60 -15.84 -2.61
CA GLU A 129 8.61 -15.95 -1.54
C GLU A 129 9.25 -16.41 -0.23
N ASN A 130 10.12 -17.42 -0.28
CA ASN A 130 10.83 -17.91 0.90
C ASN A 130 11.75 -16.86 1.51
N ILE A 131 12.46 -16.09 0.67
CA ILE A 131 13.30 -14.98 1.13
C ILE A 131 12.43 -13.89 1.74
N PHE A 132 11.34 -13.52 1.08
CA PHE A 132 10.39 -12.52 1.57
C PHE A 132 9.85 -12.88 2.97
N LYS A 133 9.42 -14.12 3.17
CA LYS A 133 8.95 -14.60 4.49
C LYS A 133 10.02 -14.46 5.57
N GLN A 134 11.27 -14.81 5.26
CA GLN A 134 12.39 -14.68 6.21
C GLN A 134 12.70 -13.23 6.54
N CYS A 135 12.68 -12.32 5.56
CA CYS A 135 13.01 -10.92 5.76
C CYS A 135 11.91 -10.15 6.53
N PHE A 136 10.65 -10.51 6.34
CA PHE A 136 9.51 -9.77 6.89
C PHE A 136 8.74 -10.53 7.98
N ASN A 137 9.21 -11.72 8.37
CA ASN A 137 8.63 -12.56 9.41
C ASN A 137 7.14 -12.92 9.19
N TYR A 138 6.76 -13.17 7.93
CA TYR A 138 5.42 -13.68 7.61
C TYR A 138 5.37 -15.20 7.78
N SER A 139 4.36 -15.70 8.50
CA SER A 139 4.05 -17.13 8.61
C SER A 139 3.18 -17.55 7.42
N ALA A 140 3.39 -18.76 6.91
CA ALA A 140 2.56 -19.36 5.86
C ALA A 140 1.29 -20.00 6.45
#